data_AF-V4LKL8-F1
#
_entry.id   AF-V4LKL8-F1
#
_cell.length_a   1.000
_cell.length_b   1.000
_cell.length_c   1.000
_cell.angle_alpha   90.00
_cell.angle_beta   90.00
_cell.angle_gamma   90.00
#
_symmetry.space_group_name_H-M   'P 1'
#
loop_
_entity.id
_entity.type
_entity.pdbx_description
1 polymer ?
#
loop_
_entity_poly.entity_id
_entity_poly.type
_entity_poly.pdbx_seq_one_letter_code
_entity_poly.pdbx_strand_id
1 'polypeptide(L)'
;MPKIGRLHRRITRSSRWEALNRDAKGVYSDYARFKHKIKKEIGLSWSMPVSYLQQWGLPDGGWSAGQFLATPGLDWELFHSERLGTGSLQVSYTLVDYPWRQTAADIAENLGVIAPINDLPGNGEDSFAQLTYTHALPGNKLLLAIG
;
A
#
# COMPACT_ATOMS: atom_id res chain seq x y z
N MET A 1 22.51 45.11 0.60
CA MET A 1 21.06 45.14 0.92
C MET A 1 20.37 43.95 0.28
N PRO A 2 19.83 42.98 1.04
CA PRO A 2 19.09 41.87 0.46
C PRO A 2 17.76 42.39 -0.11
N LYS A 3 17.50 42.13 -1.39
CA LYS A 3 16.30 42.60 -2.10
C LYS A 3 15.03 42.06 -1.43
N ILE A 4 14.22 42.96 -0.88
CA ILE A 4 12.93 42.74 -0.17
C ILE A 4 12.02 41.69 -0.87
N GLY A 5 12.06 41.61 -2.21
CA GLY A 5 11.32 40.63 -2.99
C GLY A 5 11.72 39.15 -2.76
N ARG A 6 12.94 38.85 -2.33
CA ARG A 6 13.37 37.46 -2.00
C ARG A 6 12.80 36.99 -0.65
N LEU A 7 12.67 37.90 0.30
CA LEU A 7 12.06 37.61 1.62
C LEU A 7 10.55 37.39 1.47
N HIS A 8 9.88 38.27 0.73
CA HIS A 8 8.44 38.16 0.46
C HIS A 8 8.09 36.83 -0.23
N ARG A 9 8.82 36.43 -1.28
CA ARG A 9 8.60 35.12 -1.95
C ARG A 9 8.81 33.92 -1.03
N ARG A 10 9.76 33.99 -0.07
CA ARG A 10 9.98 32.91 0.91
C ARG A 10 8.81 32.80 1.88
N ILE A 11 8.31 33.93 2.37
CA ILE A 11 7.15 33.97 3.28
C ILE A 11 5.90 33.41 2.57
N THR A 12 5.59 33.88 1.35
CA THR A 12 4.44 33.38 0.57
C THR A 12 4.54 31.87 0.31
N ARG A 13 5.75 31.36 0.02
CA ARG A 13 5.97 29.92 -0.18
C ARG A 13 5.78 29.13 1.12
N SER A 14 6.24 29.64 2.27
CA SER A 14 6.03 29.01 3.58
C SER A 14 4.56 28.91 3.92
N SER A 15 3.83 30.02 3.81
CA SER A 15 2.39 30.04 4.10
C SER A 15 1.59 29.10 3.18
N ARG A 16 2.00 28.97 1.91
CA ARG A 16 1.39 28.00 0.97
C ARG A 16 1.69 26.56 1.37
N TRP A 17 2.91 26.25 1.79
CA TRP A 17 3.25 24.93 2.31
C TRP A 17 2.50 24.58 3.60
N GLU A 18 2.36 25.55 4.50
CA GLU A 18 1.57 25.38 5.73
C GLU A 18 0.10 25.12 5.44
N ALA A 19 -0.49 25.85 4.48
CA ALA A 19 -1.86 25.61 4.03
C ALA A 19 -2.03 24.20 3.45
N LEU A 20 -1.17 23.80 2.51
CA LEU A 20 -1.19 22.44 1.94
C LEU A 20 -1.02 21.35 3.00
N ASN A 21 -0.13 21.57 3.98
CA ASN A 21 0.08 20.63 5.07
C ASN A 21 -1.13 20.55 6.00
N ARG A 22 -1.81 21.68 6.28
CA ARG A 22 -3.07 21.68 7.05
C ARG A 22 -4.18 20.95 6.30
N ASP A 23 -4.33 21.21 5.00
CA ASP A 23 -5.34 20.57 4.18
C ASP A 23 -5.09 19.05 4.09
N ALA A 24 -3.84 18.65 3.85
CA ALA A 24 -3.43 17.24 3.83
C ALA A 24 -3.69 16.57 5.19
N LYS A 25 -3.36 17.23 6.30
CA LYS A 25 -3.68 16.75 7.66
C LYS A 25 -5.19 16.66 7.89
N GLY A 26 -5.96 17.63 7.39
CA GLY A 26 -7.42 17.64 7.44
C GLY A 26 -7.99 16.40 6.77
N VAL A 27 -7.67 16.20 5.49
CA VAL A 27 -8.09 15.04 4.69
C VAL A 27 -7.66 13.72 5.33
N TYR A 28 -6.42 13.64 5.81
CA TYR A 28 -5.94 12.44 6.51
C TYR A 28 -6.74 12.17 7.79
N SER A 29 -7.06 13.22 8.56
CA SER A 29 -7.84 13.09 9.78
C SER A 29 -9.29 12.69 9.51
N ASP A 30 -9.90 13.23 8.46
CA ASP A 30 -11.25 12.87 8.00
C ASP A 30 -11.30 11.41 7.55
N TYR A 31 -10.32 11.00 6.76
CA TYR A 31 -10.18 9.62 6.32
C TYR A 31 -9.97 8.66 7.51
N ALA A 32 -9.11 9.01 8.47
CA ALA A 32 -8.91 8.21 9.68
C ALA A 32 -10.21 8.08 10.52
N ARG A 33 -10.97 9.18 10.66
CA ARG A 33 -12.29 9.16 11.31
C ARG A 33 -13.27 8.26 10.57
N PHE A 34 -13.32 8.35 9.24
CA PHE A 34 -14.15 7.48 8.41
C PHE A 34 -13.80 6.00 8.59
N LYS A 35 -12.51 5.63 8.51
CA LYS A 35 -12.05 4.26 8.77
C LYS A 35 -12.46 3.77 10.16
N HIS A 36 -12.30 4.62 11.16
CA HIS A 36 -12.68 4.27 12.52
C HIS A 36 -14.20 4.05 12.66
N LYS A 37 -15.00 4.90 12.02
CA LYS A 37 -16.47 4.76 11.96
C LYS A 37 -16.87 3.44 11.32
N ILE A 38 -16.31 3.11 10.15
CA ILE A 38 -16.61 1.85 9.43
C ILE A 38 -16.20 0.63 10.27
N LYS A 39 -15.01 0.66 10.88
CA LYS A 39 -14.58 -0.41 11.78
C LYS A 39 -15.53 -0.59 12.95
N LYS A 40 -16.01 0.51 13.55
CA LYS A 40 -16.92 0.46 14.70
C LYS A 40 -18.34 0.00 14.33
N GLU A 41 -18.84 0.42 13.16
CA GLU A 41 -20.23 0.17 12.76
C GLU A 41 -20.41 -1.22 12.13
N ILE A 42 -19.44 -1.69 11.34
CA ILE A 42 -19.58 -2.94 10.57
C ILE A 42 -18.38 -3.88 10.71
N GLY A 43 -17.44 -3.60 11.60
CA GLY A 43 -16.29 -4.49 11.84
C GLY A 43 -15.23 -4.50 10.74
N LEU A 44 -15.34 -3.63 9.73
CA LEU A 44 -14.49 -3.63 8.55
C LEU A 44 -13.28 -2.69 8.72
N SER A 45 -12.09 -3.22 8.47
CA SER A 45 -10.84 -2.47 8.36
C SER A 45 -10.06 -2.88 7.12
N TRP A 46 -9.23 -1.98 6.61
CA TRP A 46 -8.44 -2.21 5.40
C TRP A 46 -7.09 -1.50 5.47
N SER A 47 -6.15 -1.96 4.67
CA SER A 47 -4.85 -1.35 4.41
C SER A 47 -4.55 -1.36 2.92
N MET A 48 -3.74 -0.42 2.45
CA MET A 48 -3.22 -0.42 1.09
C MET A 48 -1.83 0.21 1.10
N PRO A 49 -0.82 -0.51 1.60
CA PRO A 49 0.57 -0.10 1.45
C PRO A 49 0.90 -0.08 -0.05
N VAL A 50 1.63 0.95 -0.46
CA VAL A 50 2.13 1.10 -1.82
C VAL A 50 3.60 1.47 -1.71
N SER A 51 4.45 0.77 -2.47
CA SER A 51 5.86 1.10 -2.62
C SER A 51 6.22 1.26 -4.08
N TYR A 52 7.24 2.07 -4.33
CA TYR A 52 7.84 2.26 -5.63
C TYR A 52 9.31 1.85 -5.55
N LEU A 53 9.74 0.96 -6.44
CA LEU A 53 11.12 0.51 -6.57
C LEU A 53 11.64 0.88 -7.96
N GLN A 54 12.76 1.57 -8.03
CA GLN A 54 13.41 1.93 -9.29
C GLN A 54 14.74 1.20 -9.40
N GLN A 55 14.99 0.61 -10.57
CA GLN A 55 16.17 -0.20 -10.84
C GLN A 55 16.83 0.25 -12.14
N TRP A 56 18.15 0.37 -12.13
CA TRP A 56 18.98 0.72 -13.28
C TRP A 56 20.02 -0.37 -13.48
N GLY A 57 20.27 -0.72 -14.73
CA GLY A 57 21.27 -1.73 -15.06
C GLY A 57 21.44 -1.89 -16.56
N LEU A 58 22.16 -0.94 -17.15
CA LEU A 58 22.57 -0.95 -18.56
C LEU A 58 24.04 -0.54 -18.62
N PRO A 59 24.89 -1.22 -19.41
CA PRO A 59 26.30 -0.84 -19.58
C PRO A 59 26.52 0.62 -19.98
N ASP A 60 25.58 1.21 -20.73
CA ASP A 60 25.68 2.56 -21.29
C ASP A 60 24.64 3.58 -20.74
N GLY A 61 23.97 3.27 -19.61
CA GLY A 61 23.14 4.26 -18.91
C GLY A 61 21.75 4.55 -19.51
N GLY A 62 21.07 3.54 -20.05
CA GLY A 62 19.71 3.70 -20.61
C GLY A 62 18.58 3.77 -19.57
N TRP A 63 17.35 3.45 -20.02
CA TRP A 63 16.13 3.62 -19.23
C TRP A 63 16.10 2.70 -18.00
N SER A 64 15.53 3.19 -16.89
CA SER A 64 15.29 2.38 -15.70
C SER A 64 14.01 1.55 -15.81
N ALA A 65 13.96 0.44 -15.10
CA ALA A 65 12.72 -0.20 -14.70
C ALA A 65 12.16 0.49 -13.44
N GLY A 66 10.85 0.71 -13.42
CA GLY A 66 10.15 1.23 -12.25
C GLY A 66 8.99 0.32 -11.90
N GLN A 67 8.97 -0.17 -10.67
CA GLN A 67 7.96 -1.09 -10.15
C GLN A 67 7.07 -0.38 -9.14
N PHE A 68 5.76 -0.48 -9.31
CA PHE A 68 4.78 -0.26 -8.27
C PHE A 68 4.39 -1.59 -7.65
N LEU A 69 4.43 -1.65 -6.31
CA LEU A 69 3.95 -2.77 -5.52
C LEU A 69 2.86 -2.25 -4.59
N ALA A 70 1.64 -2.74 -4.73
CA ALA A 70 0.54 -2.43 -3.81
C ALA A 70 0.04 -3.71 -3.15
N THR A 71 -0.19 -3.65 -1.84
CA THR A 71 -0.61 -4.82 -1.04
C THR A 71 -1.94 -4.55 -0.31
N PRO A 72 -3.05 -4.35 -1.04
CA PRO A 72 -4.34 -4.15 -0.39
C PRO A 72 -4.69 -5.32 0.53
N GLY A 73 -5.12 -4.99 1.73
CA GLY A 73 -5.56 -5.92 2.75
C GLY A 73 -6.90 -5.50 3.32
N LEU A 74 -7.73 -6.47 3.67
CA LEU A 74 -9.05 -6.28 4.25
C LEU A 74 -9.23 -7.26 5.40
N ASP A 75 -9.65 -6.75 6.54
CA ASP A 75 -10.03 -7.51 7.73
C ASP A 75 -11.46 -7.14 8.08
N TRP A 76 -12.36 -8.11 8.07
CA TRP A 76 -13.77 -7.89 8.35
C TRP A 76 -14.26 -8.81 9.45
N GLU A 77 -14.60 -8.24 10.60
CA GLU A 77 -15.41 -8.93 11.60
C GLU A 77 -16.87 -8.97 11.12
N LEU A 78 -17.30 -10.12 10.63
CA LEU A 78 -18.64 -10.33 10.05
C LEU A 78 -19.72 -10.30 11.14
N PHE A 79 -19.40 -10.87 12.31
CA PHE A 79 -20.27 -10.86 13.47
C PHE A 79 -19.48 -11.14 14.75
N HIS A 80 -20.01 -10.62 15.87
CA HIS A 80 -19.59 -10.96 17.22
C HIS A 80 -20.83 -11.23 18.08
N SER A 81 -20.92 -12.43 18.63
CA SER A 81 -22.08 -12.89 19.40
C SER A 81 -21.68 -13.85 20.49
N GLU A 82 -22.27 -13.72 21.68
CA GLU A 82 -22.09 -14.70 22.77
C GLU A 82 -22.60 -16.10 22.41
N ARG A 83 -23.58 -16.21 21.50
CA ARG A 83 -24.18 -17.51 21.11
C ARG A 83 -23.45 -18.18 19.96
N LEU A 84 -22.99 -17.40 18.99
CA LEU A 84 -22.37 -17.91 17.75
C LEU A 84 -20.84 -17.79 17.76
N GLY A 85 -20.27 -17.00 18.67
CA GLY A 85 -18.86 -16.67 18.69
C GLY A 85 -18.53 -15.50 17.76
N THR A 86 -17.33 -15.50 17.18
CA THR A 86 -16.86 -14.42 16.30
C THR A 86 -16.44 -14.99 14.95
N GLY A 87 -17.02 -14.46 13.88
CA GLY A 87 -16.68 -14.79 12.51
C GLY A 87 -15.94 -13.64 11.85
N SER A 88 -14.84 -13.92 11.15
CA SER A 88 -14.04 -12.92 10.48
C SER A 88 -13.54 -13.39 9.11
N LEU A 89 -13.35 -12.45 8.19
CA LEU A 89 -12.81 -12.66 6.85
C LEU A 89 -11.56 -11.80 6.70
N GLN A 90 -10.46 -12.43 6.30
CA GLN A 90 -9.20 -11.77 5.97
C GLN A 90 -8.89 -11.96 4.49
N VAL A 91 -8.56 -10.87 3.81
CA VAL A 91 -8.16 -10.85 2.39
C VAL A 91 -6.86 -10.07 2.25
N SER A 92 -5.92 -10.61 1.51
CA SER A 92 -4.69 -9.93 1.12
C SER A 92 -4.38 -10.24 -0.34
N TYR A 93 -4.01 -9.21 -1.09
CA TYR A 93 -3.67 -9.32 -2.50
C TYR A 93 -2.41 -8.52 -2.79
N THR A 94 -1.59 -9.00 -3.70
CA THR A 94 -0.39 -8.34 -4.18
C THR A 94 -0.62 -7.89 -5.62
N LEU A 95 -0.42 -6.61 -5.88
CA LEU A 95 -0.43 -5.99 -7.20
C LEU A 95 0.98 -5.57 -7.57
N VAL A 96 1.45 -5.98 -8.74
CA VAL A 96 2.77 -5.64 -9.30
C VAL A 96 2.57 -5.02 -10.67
N ASP A 97 3.06 -3.79 -10.84
CA ASP A 97 2.99 -3.10 -12.12
C ASP A 97 4.30 -2.40 -12.46
N TYR A 98 4.77 -2.65 -13.67
CA TYR A 98 5.82 -1.94 -14.38
C TYR A 98 5.17 -1.15 -15.51
N PRO A 99 4.76 0.11 -15.27
CA PRO A 99 4.01 0.89 -16.24
C PRO A 99 4.89 1.48 -17.35
N TRP A 100 6.21 1.34 -17.24
CA TRP A 100 7.16 1.78 -18.28
C TRP A 100 7.60 0.62 -19.16
N ARG A 101 8.41 0.96 -20.18
CA ARG A 101 8.89 0.00 -21.18
C ARG A 101 9.77 -1.12 -20.65
N GLN A 102 10.34 -0.97 -19.45
CA GLN A 102 11.27 -1.94 -18.89
C GLN A 102 10.77 -2.46 -17.54
N THR A 103 10.95 -3.75 -17.39
CA THR A 103 10.75 -4.54 -16.17
C THR A 103 12.10 -4.87 -15.55
N ALA A 104 12.10 -5.42 -14.34
CA ALA A 104 13.34 -5.90 -13.73
C ALA A 104 13.93 -7.11 -14.49
N ALA A 105 13.10 -7.93 -15.14
CA ALA A 105 13.55 -8.98 -16.04
C ALA A 105 14.39 -8.42 -17.20
N ASP A 106 13.94 -7.33 -17.83
CA ASP A 106 14.69 -6.68 -18.92
C ASP A 106 16.05 -6.15 -18.43
N ILE A 107 16.08 -5.57 -17.23
CA ILE A 107 17.34 -5.10 -16.63
C ILE A 107 18.27 -6.29 -16.33
N ALA A 108 17.73 -7.39 -15.82
CA ALA A 108 18.51 -8.59 -15.53
C ALA A 108 19.13 -9.18 -16.81
N GLU A 109 18.37 -9.26 -17.90
CA GLU A 109 18.84 -9.69 -19.21
C GLU A 109 19.94 -8.76 -19.74
N ASN A 110 19.74 -7.44 -19.66
CA ASN A 110 20.73 -6.45 -20.10
C ASN A 110 22.04 -6.49 -19.30
N LEU A 111 21.98 -6.85 -18.02
CA LEU A 111 23.16 -7.04 -17.17
C LEU A 111 23.83 -8.40 -17.36
N GLY A 112 23.20 -9.34 -18.07
CA GLY A 112 23.70 -10.71 -18.24
C GLY A 112 23.72 -11.51 -16.93
N VAL A 113 22.86 -11.18 -15.96
CA VAL A 113 22.77 -11.94 -14.70
C VAL A 113 21.85 -13.14 -14.86
N ILE A 114 22.23 -14.25 -14.22
CA ILE A 114 21.52 -15.55 -14.35
C ILE A 114 20.30 -15.61 -13.40
N ALA A 115 20.24 -14.74 -12.40
CA ALA A 115 19.15 -14.67 -11.43
C ALA A 115 18.39 -13.34 -11.53
N PRO A 116 17.07 -13.33 -11.23
CA PRO A 116 16.30 -12.10 -11.11
C PRO A 116 16.93 -11.12 -10.11
N ILE A 117 16.84 -9.82 -10.43
CA ILE A 117 17.38 -8.75 -9.59
C ILE A 117 16.41 -8.31 -8.47
N ASN A 118 15.18 -8.83 -8.49
CA ASN A 118 14.19 -8.72 -7.42
C ASN A 118 13.25 -9.95 -7.48
N ASP A 119 12.41 -10.08 -6.45
CA ASP A 119 11.50 -11.23 -6.30
C ASP A 119 10.31 -11.19 -7.25
N LEU A 120 10.01 -10.02 -7.82
CA LEU A 120 8.85 -9.78 -8.68
C LEU A 120 9.31 -9.13 -10.01
N PRO A 121 10.02 -9.87 -10.88
CA PRO A 121 10.74 -9.28 -12.00
C PRO A 121 9.92 -8.73 -13.16
N GLY A 122 8.62 -9.06 -13.28
CA GLY A 122 7.77 -8.70 -14.41
C GLY A 122 6.35 -8.25 -14.06
N ASN A 123 5.58 -7.95 -15.12
CA ASN A 123 4.15 -7.71 -15.04
C ASN A 123 3.37 -9.04 -14.99
N GLY A 124 2.21 -9.03 -14.34
CA GLY A 124 1.38 -10.23 -14.18
C GLY A 124 1.80 -11.13 -13.01
N GLU A 125 2.61 -10.60 -12.09
CA GLU A 125 2.98 -11.26 -10.84
C GLU A 125 2.01 -10.97 -9.69
N ASP A 126 0.82 -10.50 -10.04
CA ASP A 126 -0.25 -10.30 -9.10
C ASP A 126 -0.67 -11.63 -8.46
N SER A 127 -0.99 -11.60 -7.17
CA SER A 127 -1.35 -12.82 -6.45
C SER A 127 -2.32 -12.58 -5.31
N PHE A 128 -3.21 -13.56 -5.08
CA PHE A 128 -3.95 -13.66 -3.82
C PHE A 128 -3.03 -14.23 -2.76
N ALA A 129 -2.53 -13.36 -1.88
CA ALA A 129 -1.71 -13.76 -0.75
C ALA A 129 -2.55 -14.42 0.35
N GLN A 130 -3.80 -13.99 0.54
CA GLN A 130 -4.69 -14.55 1.55
C GLN A 130 -6.16 -14.36 1.18
N LEU A 131 -6.95 -15.42 1.42
CA LEU A 131 -8.40 -15.36 1.57
C LEU A 131 -8.76 -16.38 2.65
N THR A 132 -9.03 -15.91 3.87
CA THR A 132 -9.26 -16.81 5.01
C THR A 132 -10.52 -16.41 5.75
N TYR A 133 -11.40 -17.37 5.98
CA TYR A 133 -12.47 -17.23 6.96
C TYR A 133 -12.03 -17.87 8.28
N THR A 134 -12.19 -17.13 9.38
CA THR A 134 -11.89 -17.61 10.74
C THR A 134 -13.15 -17.53 11.60
N HIS A 135 -13.46 -18.61 12.32
CA HIS A 135 -14.56 -18.69 13.27
C HIS A 135 -14.05 -19.13 14.65
N ALA A 136 -14.10 -18.22 15.62
CA ALA A 136 -13.89 -18.53 17.02
C ALA A 136 -15.23 -18.88 17.69
N LEU A 137 -15.38 -20.10 18.22
CA LEU A 137 -16.59 -20.52 18.92
C LEU A 137 -16.81 -19.72 20.22
N PRO A 138 -18.04 -19.66 20.76
CA PRO A 138 -18.34 -18.96 22.01
C PRO A 138 -17.34 -19.21 23.14
N GLY A 139 -16.85 -18.13 23.75
CA GLY A 139 -15.83 -18.18 24.80
C GLY A 139 -14.44 -18.58 24.32
N ASN A 140 -14.15 -18.44 23.02
CA ASN A 140 -12.86 -18.75 22.38
C ASN A 140 -12.35 -20.18 22.63
N LYS A 141 -13.28 -21.14 22.79
CA LYS A 141 -12.94 -22.54 23.11
C LYS A 141 -12.29 -23.29 21.94
N LEU A 142 -12.62 -22.91 20.72
CA LEU A 142 -12.10 -23.48 19.49
C LEU A 142 -12.04 -22.39 18.42
N LEU A 143 -10.99 -22.40 17.61
CA LEU A 143 -10.83 -21.54 16.45
C LEU A 143 -10.70 -22.42 15.21
N LEU A 144 -11.57 -22.17 14.24
CA LEU A 144 -11.56 -22.82 12.94
C LEU A 144 -11.12 -21.79 11.90
N ALA A 145 -10.22 -22.18 11.00
CA ALA A 145 -9.77 -21.33 9.89
C ALA A 145 -9.82 -22.14 8.59
N ILE A 146 -10.34 -21.53 7.52
CA ILE A 146 -10.45 -22.12 6.18
C ILE A 146 -9.98 -21.06 5.18
N GLY A 147 -9.06 -21.41 4.29
CA GLY A 147 -8.51 -20.55 3.26
C GLY A 147 -7.71 -21.34 2.24
#